data_AF-A0A962ANM4-F1
#
_entry.id   AF-A0A962ANM4-F1
#
_cell.length_a   1.000
_cell.length_b   1.000
_cell.length_c   1.000
_cell.angle_alpha   90.00
_cell.angle_beta   90.00
_cell.angle_gamma   90.00
#
_symmetry.space_group_name_H-M   'P 1'
#
loop_
_entity.id
_entity.type
_entity.pdbx_description
1 polymer ?
#
loop_
_entity_poly.entity_id
_entity_poly.type
_entity_poly.pdbx_seq_one_letter_code
_entity_poly.pdbx_strand_id
1 'polypeptide(L)'
;MIRDFAATHDDARCETCIIGSGPAGLTLALELAARGRPSLVLESGDVCAGPAQDLSNAEIVDLAVHDDMSIAVARRLGGASNLWGGRSMPLEPCDFEPRPFAQNARWPIRYADIAPYYEAACRYATCGQSVFEAPMPGVRAADDDFAFESIERASNVPKMQKAHARALARSPLVDVRLGASVVDFEIAETGAIEAAIAVGGDGQRRRIHADRFVAAAGGLESTRLLLIAQRRRPGMFGDADGPLGRYYMGHIIGEISDIFFRDDRFDDAFDLLRDGKGSYIRRRFTPSLALQQEHGLPNICFWPIVPPIADPRHRSGALSAVALALSTPVLKDLLLPEAIRIRHVGPHVDWPPHLRNVLSDAPRMAAFLLRFAYRRYLAAERIPGYFIRNRSMRYGLSYHCEQSPRADSRVTLSDATDRLGAPRLRIDLRFSHEDVEGVVRAHERLANWLRRSGIADVHYRQPDAENVDAVVARMSHGTHQIGTVRMGATRGEGVVDRDLRCFDAPNLFVASSAVFCTSGQANPTLSIIAFAVRLAEHLAGESARKAEIRSEIAHAT
;
A
#
# COMPACT_ATOMS: atom_id res chain seq x y z
N MET A 1 -18.22 -9.35 -16.98
CA MET A 1 -18.69 -8.35 -17.98
C MET A 1 -18.35 -6.95 -17.49
N ILE A 2 -17.84 -6.06 -18.36
CA ILE A 2 -17.56 -4.65 -18.02
C ILE A 2 -18.49 -3.77 -18.86
N ARG A 3 -19.23 -2.86 -18.24
CA ARG A 3 -20.27 -2.04 -18.87
C ARG A 3 -20.22 -0.60 -18.37
N ASP A 4 -20.75 0.30 -19.17
CA ASP A 4 -21.07 1.66 -18.71
C ASP A 4 -22.32 1.62 -17.83
N PHE A 5 -22.22 2.20 -16.64
CA PHE A 5 -23.35 2.32 -15.72
C PHE A 5 -24.53 3.06 -16.33
N ALA A 6 -24.28 4.12 -17.09
CA ALA A 6 -25.33 4.93 -17.71
C ALA A 6 -26.20 4.09 -18.67
N ALA A 7 -25.58 3.13 -19.37
CA ALA A 7 -26.22 2.23 -20.32
C ALA A 7 -26.89 1.00 -19.68
N THR A 8 -26.74 0.79 -18.36
CA THR A 8 -27.40 -0.31 -17.64
C THR A 8 -28.67 0.19 -16.96
N HIS A 9 -29.81 -0.44 -17.27
CA HIS A 9 -31.12 -0.14 -16.64
C HIS A 9 -31.63 -1.29 -15.75
N ASP A 10 -30.84 -2.35 -15.61
CA ASP A 10 -31.18 -3.49 -14.76
C ASP A 10 -30.77 -3.19 -13.31
N ASP A 11 -31.77 -2.79 -12.53
CA ASP A 11 -31.69 -2.49 -11.09
C ASP A 11 -32.13 -3.68 -10.22
N ALA A 12 -32.11 -4.90 -10.78
CA ALA A 12 -32.37 -6.10 -10.00
C ALA A 12 -31.45 -6.17 -8.77
N ARG A 13 -32.04 -6.53 -7.62
CA ARG A 13 -31.31 -6.74 -6.37
C ARG A 13 -30.21 -7.78 -6.60
N CYS A 14 -28.96 -7.39 -6.33
CA CYS A 14 -27.82 -8.28 -6.42
C CYS A 14 -27.47 -8.90 -5.06
N GLU A 15 -26.71 -9.99 -5.05
CA GLU A 15 -26.28 -10.59 -3.78
C GLU A 15 -25.25 -9.69 -3.07
N THR A 16 -24.15 -9.35 -3.76
CA THR A 16 -23.08 -8.53 -3.20
C THR A 16 -22.78 -7.36 -4.13
N CYS A 17 -22.91 -6.14 -3.62
CA CYS A 17 -22.49 -4.91 -4.29
C CYS A 17 -21.15 -4.44 -3.71
N ILE A 18 -20.10 -4.46 -4.52
CA ILE A 18 -18.74 -4.02 -4.20
C ILE A 18 -18.56 -2.61 -4.76
N ILE A 19 -18.16 -1.67 -3.91
CA ILE A 19 -18.00 -0.25 -4.26
C ILE A 19 -16.51 0.03 -4.39
N GLY A 20 -16.03 0.15 -5.62
CA GLY A 20 -14.63 0.38 -5.98
C GLY A 20 -14.00 -0.85 -6.64
N SER A 21 -13.26 -0.61 -7.72
CA SER A 21 -12.56 -1.65 -8.50
C SER A 21 -11.04 -1.63 -8.27
N GLY A 22 -10.60 -1.22 -7.08
CA GLY A 22 -9.20 -1.28 -6.67
C GLY A 22 -8.71 -2.72 -6.40
N PRO A 23 -7.50 -2.87 -5.83
CA PRO A 23 -6.95 -4.17 -5.46
C PRO A 23 -7.90 -5.05 -4.62
N ALA A 24 -8.52 -4.46 -3.59
CA ALA A 24 -9.47 -5.16 -2.74
C ALA A 24 -10.72 -5.61 -3.52
N GLY A 25 -11.36 -4.66 -4.22
CA GLY A 25 -12.64 -4.89 -4.87
C GLY A 25 -12.57 -5.89 -6.02
N LEU A 26 -11.55 -5.79 -6.89
CA LEU A 26 -11.37 -6.78 -7.96
C LEU A 26 -11.00 -8.16 -7.43
N THR A 27 -10.16 -8.24 -6.40
CA THR A 27 -9.83 -9.52 -5.75
C THR A 27 -11.08 -10.15 -5.17
N LEU A 28 -11.86 -9.41 -4.37
CA LEU A 28 -13.09 -9.87 -3.76
C LEU A 28 -14.09 -10.39 -4.81
N ALA A 29 -14.31 -9.63 -5.89
CA ALA A 29 -15.22 -10.02 -6.96
C ALA A 29 -14.79 -11.33 -7.66
N LEU A 30 -13.49 -11.45 -7.96
CA LEU A 30 -12.94 -12.65 -8.61
C LEU A 30 -12.96 -13.86 -7.68
N GLU A 31 -12.69 -13.67 -6.39
CA GLU A 31 -12.64 -14.73 -5.38
C GLU A 31 -14.05 -15.23 -5.01
N LEU A 32 -15.05 -14.33 -5.00
CA LEU A 32 -16.48 -14.68 -4.91
C LEU A 32 -16.93 -15.46 -6.15
N ALA A 33 -16.54 -15.02 -7.35
CA ALA A 33 -16.86 -15.73 -8.58
C ALA A 33 -16.23 -17.12 -8.64
N ALA A 34 -15.01 -17.29 -8.13
CA ALA A 34 -14.37 -18.60 -7.98
C ALA A 34 -15.13 -19.54 -7.03
N ARG A 35 -15.93 -18.99 -6.11
CA ARG A 35 -16.85 -19.70 -5.20
C ARG A 35 -18.29 -19.77 -5.73
N GLY A 36 -18.51 -19.42 -6.99
CA GLY A 36 -19.83 -19.46 -7.62
C GLY A 36 -20.81 -18.39 -7.13
N ARG A 37 -20.34 -17.33 -6.47
CA ARG A 37 -21.19 -16.22 -5.99
C ARG A 37 -21.10 -15.02 -6.95
N PRO A 38 -22.22 -14.51 -7.48
CA PRO A 38 -22.22 -13.34 -8.33
C PRO A 38 -22.01 -12.05 -7.53
N SER A 39 -21.35 -11.06 -8.15
CA SER A 39 -21.13 -9.74 -7.56
C SER A 39 -21.27 -8.62 -8.59
N LEU A 40 -21.84 -7.51 -8.15
CA LEU A 40 -21.84 -6.24 -8.86
C LEU A 40 -20.69 -5.37 -8.32
N VAL A 41 -19.85 -4.83 -9.21
CA VAL A 41 -18.76 -3.91 -8.87
C VAL A 41 -19.08 -2.55 -9.47
N LEU A 42 -19.19 -1.52 -8.63
CA LEU A 42 -19.41 -0.14 -9.06
C LEU A 42 -18.06 0.61 -9.02
N GLU A 43 -17.65 1.17 -10.14
CA GLU A 43 -16.43 1.98 -10.24
C GLU A 43 -16.80 3.40 -10.66
N SER A 44 -16.33 4.40 -9.92
CA SER A 44 -16.61 5.81 -10.20
C SER A 44 -15.97 6.29 -11.50
N GLY A 45 -14.78 5.80 -11.82
CA GLY A 45 -14.05 6.16 -13.02
C GLY A 45 -14.34 5.26 -14.23
N ASP A 46 -13.58 5.51 -15.29
CA ASP A 46 -13.55 4.72 -16.52
C ASP A 46 -12.30 3.80 -16.52
N VAL A 47 -11.98 3.15 -17.64
CA VAL A 47 -10.76 2.35 -17.84
C VAL A 47 -9.51 3.23 -17.70
N CYS A 48 -9.59 4.48 -18.14
CA CYS A 48 -8.53 5.47 -18.07
C CYS A 48 -8.82 6.54 -17.01
N ALA A 49 -7.79 7.30 -16.64
CA ALA A 49 -8.02 8.47 -15.77
C ALA A 49 -8.87 9.50 -16.51
N GLY A 50 -9.76 10.19 -15.80
CA GLY A 50 -10.68 11.16 -16.38
C GLY A 50 -11.32 12.05 -15.30
N PRO A 51 -12.39 12.79 -15.63
CA PRO A 51 -13.01 13.78 -14.75
C PRO A 51 -13.60 13.24 -13.43
N ALA A 52 -13.72 11.92 -13.30
CA ALA A 52 -14.06 11.29 -12.04
C ALA A 52 -12.98 11.51 -10.97
N GLN A 53 -11.70 11.67 -11.37
CA GLN A 53 -10.57 11.86 -10.45
C GLN A 53 -10.77 13.08 -9.54
N ASP A 54 -11.33 14.17 -10.05
CA ASP A 54 -11.55 15.41 -9.29
C ASP A 54 -12.54 15.23 -8.13
N LEU A 55 -13.36 14.16 -8.16
CA LEU A 55 -14.26 13.82 -7.06
C LEU A 55 -13.51 13.45 -5.78
N SER A 56 -12.25 12.99 -5.88
CA SER A 56 -11.41 12.70 -4.70
C SER A 56 -10.64 13.92 -4.18
N ASN A 57 -10.85 15.12 -4.73
CA ASN A 57 -10.21 16.32 -4.20
C ASN A 57 -10.63 16.55 -2.75
N ALA A 58 -9.65 16.78 -1.89
CA ALA A 58 -9.82 16.95 -0.45
C ALA A 58 -9.23 18.27 0.02
N GLU A 59 -9.75 18.77 1.13
CA GLU A 59 -9.15 19.85 1.89
C GLU A 59 -8.04 19.27 2.77
N ILE A 60 -6.79 19.45 2.37
CA ILE A 60 -5.63 18.99 3.15
C ILE A 60 -5.24 20.11 4.12
N VAL A 61 -5.24 19.82 5.42
CA VAL A 61 -4.97 20.81 6.48
C VAL A 61 -3.53 21.29 6.44
N ASP A 62 -2.59 20.36 6.25
CA ASP A 62 -1.17 20.66 6.09
C ASP A 62 -0.65 19.93 4.84
N LEU A 63 -0.33 20.71 3.80
CA LEU A 63 0.19 20.22 2.53
C LEU A 63 1.62 19.71 2.63
N ALA A 64 2.36 20.02 3.70
CA ALA A 64 3.70 19.50 3.91
C ALA A 64 3.68 18.01 4.27
N VAL A 65 2.61 17.53 4.92
CA VAL A 65 2.57 16.19 5.52
C VAL A 65 1.77 15.15 4.74
N HIS A 66 1.04 15.55 3.70
CA HIS A 66 0.21 14.64 2.93
C HIS A 66 0.42 14.82 1.42
N ASP A 67 0.52 13.69 0.72
CA ASP A 67 0.60 13.66 -0.75
C ASP A 67 -0.66 14.25 -1.39
N ASP A 68 -0.54 14.82 -2.58
CA ASP A 68 -1.71 15.27 -3.32
C ASP A 68 -2.67 14.10 -3.65
N MET A 69 -3.98 14.34 -3.62
CA MET A 69 -4.99 13.31 -3.87
C MET A 69 -4.90 12.70 -5.27
N SER A 70 -4.33 13.41 -6.25
CA SER A 70 -4.10 12.90 -7.61
C SER A 70 -3.08 11.76 -7.69
N ILE A 71 -2.18 11.65 -6.69
CA ILE A 71 -1.21 10.55 -6.58
C ILE A 71 -1.56 9.56 -5.46
N ALA A 72 -2.39 9.97 -4.49
CA ALA A 72 -2.86 9.12 -3.40
C ALA A 72 -4.06 8.24 -3.78
N VAL A 73 -4.95 8.73 -4.67
CA VAL A 73 -6.17 8.02 -5.09
C VAL A 73 -6.20 7.92 -6.61
N ALA A 74 -6.73 6.81 -7.13
CA ALA A 74 -7.01 6.66 -8.55
C ALA A 74 -8.46 6.20 -8.74
N ARG A 75 -9.29 7.05 -9.34
CA ARG A 75 -10.69 6.75 -9.68
C ARG A 75 -10.78 6.27 -11.12
N ARG A 76 -10.54 4.97 -11.31
CA ARG A 76 -10.54 4.26 -12.60
C ARG A 76 -10.46 2.76 -12.35
N LEU A 77 -10.76 1.96 -13.37
CA LEU A 77 -10.65 0.51 -13.31
C LEU A 77 -9.25 0.06 -12.81
N GLY A 78 -9.23 -0.73 -11.74
CA GLY A 78 -8.00 -1.19 -11.07
C GLY A 78 -7.51 -0.29 -9.93
N GLY A 79 -8.12 0.88 -9.73
CA GLY A 79 -7.82 1.81 -8.65
C GLY A 79 -6.34 2.18 -8.53
N ALA A 80 -5.85 2.26 -7.29
CA ALA A 80 -4.46 2.62 -6.95
C ALA A 80 -3.40 1.65 -7.50
N SER A 81 -3.78 0.45 -7.98
CA SER A 81 -2.84 -0.44 -8.68
C SER A 81 -2.31 0.14 -10.00
N ASN A 82 -2.91 1.24 -10.47
CA ASN A 82 -2.40 1.99 -11.59
C ASN A 82 -1.25 2.96 -11.23
N LEU A 83 -1.06 3.26 -9.95
CA LEU A 83 -0.11 4.24 -9.43
C LEU A 83 1.04 3.60 -8.64
N TRP A 84 0.81 2.43 -8.04
CA TRP A 84 1.80 1.77 -7.17
C TRP A 84 3.02 1.21 -7.90
N GLY A 85 4.09 0.97 -7.14
CA GLY A 85 5.33 0.34 -7.60
C GLY A 85 5.34 -1.20 -7.60
N GLY A 86 4.24 -1.85 -7.19
CA GLY A 86 4.13 -3.33 -7.18
C GLY A 86 4.95 -4.05 -6.10
N ARG A 87 5.54 -3.33 -5.12
CA ARG A 87 6.19 -3.95 -3.95
C ARG A 87 5.15 -4.70 -3.12
N SER A 88 5.44 -5.96 -2.81
CA SER A 88 4.52 -6.89 -2.15
C SER A 88 5.20 -7.58 -0.98
N MET A 89 4.60 -7.46 0.19
CA MET A 89 5.05 -8.09 1.43
C MET A 89 3.85 -8.18 2.39
N PRO A 90 3.75 -9.24 3.20
CA PRO A 90 2.73 -9.34 4.25
C PRO A 90 2.98 -8.33 5.38
N LEU A 91 1.94 -8.11 6.20
CA LEU A 91 2.15 -7.63 7.56
C LEU A 91 2.96 -8.67 8.33
N GLU A 92 3.70 -8.25 9.34
CA GLU A 92 4.53 -9.12 10.16
C GLU A 92 3.78 -9.52 11.45
N PRO A 93 4.16 -10.64 12.10
CA PRO A 93 3.54 -11.03 13.37
C PRO A 93 3.50 -9.90 14.40
N CYS A 94 4.58 -9.10 14.50
CA CYS A 94 4.67 -7.95 15.40
C CYS A 94 3.61 -6.86 15.15
N ASP A 95 3.03 -6.78 13.95
CA ASP A 95 1.96 -5.82 13.66
C ASP A 95 0.66 -6.13 14.41
N PHE A 96 0.47 -7.40 14.83
CA PHE A 96 -0.70 -7.88 15.57
C PHE A 96 -0.48 -7.96 17.08
N GLU A 97 0.76 -7.76 17.54
CA GLU A 97 1.14 -7.87 18.95
C GLU A 97 1.15 -6.49 19.65
N PRO A 98 0.82 -6.42 20.95
CA PRO A 98 0.99 -5.20 21.72
C PRO A 98 2.46 -4.76 21.76
N ARG A 99 2.73 -3.51 21.40
CA ARG A 99 4.07 -2.90 21.44
C ARG A 99 4.01 -1.50 22.05
N PRO A 100 5.05 -1.06 22.79
CA PRO A 100 5.10 0.29 23.35
C PRO A 100 4.95 1.42 22.32
N PHE A 101 5.39 1.20 21.08
CA PHE A 101 5.23 2.20 20.01
C PHE A 101 3.78 2.30 19.47
N ALA A 102 3.03 1.20 19.54
CA ALA A 102 1.70 1.07 18.95
C ALA A 102 0.59 0.81 20.01
N GLN A 103 0.69 1.45 21.18
CA GLN A 103 -0.16 1.14 22.36
C GLN A 103 -1.68 1.24 22.09
N ASN A 104 -2.06 2.10 21.15
CA ASN A 104 -3.47 2.33 20.76
C ASN A 104 -3.97 1.37 19.66
N ALA A 105 -3.12 0.48 19.15
CA ALA A 105 -3.51 -0.57 18.23
C ALA A 105 -3.94 -1.82 18.97
N ARG A 106 -5.15 -2.31 18.69
CA ARG A 106 -5.65 -3.59 19.17
C ARG A 106 -6.33 -4.30 18.03
N TRP A 107 -5.67 -5.31 17.47
CA TRP A 107 -6.27 -6.16 16.44
C TRP A 107 -7.22 -7.16 17.11
N PRO A 108 -8.45 -7.34 16.59
CA PRO A 108 -9.35 -8.41 17.06
C PRO A 108 -9.02 -9.78 16.42
N ILE A 109 -7.87 -9.89 15.76
CA ILE A 109 -7.35 -11.07 15.08
C ILE A 109 -5.84 -11.17 15.32
N ARG A 110 -5.27 -12.35 15.07
CA ARG A 110 -3.84 -12.63 15.13
C ARG A 110 -3.27 -12.80 13.72
N TYR A 111 -1.94 -12.77 13.59
CA TYR A 111 -1.27 -13.07 12.32
C TYR A 111 -1.71 -14.42 11.72
N ALA A 112 -1.90 -15.44 12.56
CA ALA A 112 -2.36 -16.76 12.14
C ALA A 112 -3.74 -16.76 11.46
N ASP A 113 -4.60 -15.76 11.74
CA ASP A 113 -5.92 -15.64 11.11
C ASP A 113 -5.84 -15.08 9.68
N ILE A 114 -4.75 -14.39 9.31
CA ILE A 114 -4.56 -13.80 7.97
C ILE A 114 -3.50 -14.54 7.15
N ALA A 115 -2.52 -15.18 7.80
CA ALA A 115 -1.39 -15.83 7.15
C ALA A 115 -1.78 -16.83 6.03
N PRO A 116 -2.82 -17.69 6.19
CA PRO A 116 -3.23 -18.62 5.14
C PRO A 116 -3.67 -17.96 3.82
N TYR A 117 -4.09 -16.70 3.89
CA TYR A 117 -4.61 -15.97 2.73
C TYR A 117 -3.51 -15.30 1.89
N TYR A 118 -2.26 -15.24 2.38
CA TYR A 118 -1.15 -14.66 1.61
C TYR A 118 -0.77 -15.48 0.39
N GLU A 119 -1.05 -16.78 0.35
CA GLU A 119 -0.83 -17.58 -0.86
C GLU A 119 -1.74 -17.11 -1.99
N ALA A 120 -3.04 -16.98 -1.73
CA ALA A 120 -3.98 -16.42 -2.68
C ALA A 120 -3.63 -14.97 -3.02
N ALA A 121 -3.21 -14.17 -2.03
CA ALA A 121 -2.83 -12.79 -2.26
C ALA A 121 -1.65 -12.66 -3.23
N CYS A 122 -0.64 -13.51 -3.12
CA CYS A 122 0.49 -13.54 -4.06
C CYS A 122 0.06 -13.88 -5.49
N ARG A 123 -0.91 -14.78 -5.66
CA ARG A 123 -1.49 -15.09 -6.99
C ARG A 123 -2.19 -13.88 -7.58
N TYR A 124 -3.03 -13.18 -6.81
CA TYR A 124 -3.73 -11.99 -7.28
C TYR A 124 -2.80 -10.79 -7.52
N ALA A 125 -1.78 -10.61 -6.69
CA ALA A 125 -0.77 -9.57 -6.85
C ALA A 125 0.24 -9.90 -7.96
N THR A 126 0.24 -11.13 -8.49
CA THR A 126 1.20 -11.65 -9.48
C THR A 126 2.66 -11.54 -9.04
N CYS A 127 2.94 -11.81 -7.76
CA CYS A 127 4.26 -11.61 -7.16
C CYS A 127 5.04 -12.91 -6.86
N GLY A 128 4.63 -14.04 -7.43
CA GLY A 128 5.32 -15.33 -7.28
C GLY A 128 4.75 -16.19 -6.14
N GLN A 129 5.55 -17.14 -5.62
CA GLN A 129 5.16 -17.95 -4.47
C GLN A 129 5.16 -17.13 -3.16
N SER A 130 4.33 -17.53 -2.20
CA SER A 130 4.21 -16.86 -0.90
C SER A 130 5.34 -17.24 0.05
N VAL A 131 6.54 -16.76 -0.26
CA VAL A 131 7.75 -16.96 0.56
C VAL A 131 8.39 -15.60 0.82
N PHE A 132 8.37 -15.15 2.06
CA PHE A 132 8.83 -13.81 2.47
C PHE A 132 10.07 -13.83 3.36
N GLU A 133 10.64 -15.01 3.56
CA GLU A 133 11.91 -15.21 4.24
C GLU A 133 12.78 -16.16 3.42
N ALA A 134 14.07 -15.87 3.35
CA ALA A 134 15.05 -16.75 2.72
C ALA A 134 16.37 -16.69 3.49
N PRO A 135 16.97 -17.82 3.92
CA PRO A 135 18.27 -17.79 4.57
C PRO A 135 19.37 -17.28 3.62
N MET A 136 20.44 -16.70 4.17
CA MET A 136 21.67 -16.42 3.43
C MET A 136 22.70 -17.53 3.70
N PRO A 137 23.01 -18.39 2.72
CA PRO A 137 23.97 -19.48 2.93
C PRO A 137 25.35 -18.97 3.36
N GLY A 138 25.91 -19.57 4.40
CA GLY A 138 27.26 -19.25 4.89
C GLY A 138 27.38 -17.94 5.66
N VAL A 139 26.26 -17.30 6.00
CA VAL A 139 26.20 -16.08 6.81
C VAL A 139 25.22 -16.31 7.95
N ARG A 140 25.58 -15.88 9.17
CA ARG A 140 24.70 -15.90 10.34
C ARG A 140 24.73 -14.53 11.00
N ALA A 141 23.59 -14.10 11.49
CA ALA A 141 23.51 -12.93 12.36
C ALA A 141 24.35 -13.16 13.62
N ALA A 142 24.92 -12.08 14.18
CA ALA A 142 25.65 -12.17 15.44
C ALA A 142 24.72 -12.52 16.62
N ASP A 143 23.48 -12.04 16.56
CA ASP A 143 22.36 -12.35 17.44
C ASP A 143 21.02 -12.01 16.76
N ASP A 144 19.93 -12.15 17.50
CA ASP A 144 18.57 -12.00 17.00
C ASP A 144 18.03 -10.56 17.08
N ASP A 145 18.89 -9.54 17.25
CA ASP A 145 18.44 -8.13 17.30
C ASP A 145 17.87 -7.69 15.94
N PHE A 146 18.52 -8.07 14.85
CA PHE A 146 18.11 -7.81 13.48
C PHE A 146 18.23 -9.05 12.60
N ALA A 147 17.33 -9.17 11.63
CA ALA A 147 17.34 -10.18 10.59
C ALA A 147 17.67 -9.57 9.21
N PHE A 148 18.22 -10.36 8.30
CA PHE A 148 18.39 -10.03 6.86
C PHE A 148 17.73 -11.06 5.94
N GLU A 149 17.01 -12.01 6.53
CA GLU A 149 16.29 -13.09 5.89
C GLU A 149 14.98 -12.60 5.25
N SER A 150 14.42 -11.51 5.78
CA SER A 150 13.18 -10.90 5.29
C SER A 150 13.36 -10.40 3.86
N ILE A 151 12.47 -10.85 2.97
CA ILE A 151 12.46 -10.50 1.55
C ILE A 151 11.12 -9.88 1.15
N GLU A 152 11.20 -8.82 0.36
CA GLU A 152 10.05 -8.29 -0.37
C GLU A 152 9.98 -8.89 -1.78
N ARG A 153 8.79 -8.94 -2.36
CA ARG A 153 8.55 -9.44 -3.73
C ARG A 153 8.04 -8.33 -4.64
N ALA A 154 8.42 -8.37 -5.90
CA ALA A 154 7.87 -7.47 -6.92
C ALA A 154 6.62 -8.09 -7.58
N SER A 155 5.65 -7.28 -7.96
CA SER A 155 4.56 -7.70 -8.84
C SER A 155 5.05 -7.73 -10.28
N ASN A 156 4.79 -8.84 -10.99
CA ASN A 156 5.13 -8.96 -12.41
C ASN A 156 4.20 -8.11 -13.30
N VAL A 157 2.93 -8.00 -12.89
CA VAL A 157 1.92 -7.17 -13.58
C VAL A 157 1.20 -6.31 -12.53
N PRO A 158 1.77 -5.15 -12.16
CA PRO A 158 1.23 -4.34 -11.06
C PRO A 158 -0.22 -3.90 -11.27
N LYS A 159 -0.61 -3.57 -12.51
CA LYS A 159 -1.97 -3.10 -12.81
C LYS A 159 -2.94 -4.28 -12.74
N MET A 160 -3.74 -4.37 -11.67
CA MET A 160 -4.55 -5.57 -11.39
C MET A 160 -5.60 -5.84 -12.45
N GLN A 161 -6.21 -4.80 -13.03
CA GLN A 161 -7.13 -4.93 -14.15
C GLN A 161 -6.46 -5.48 -15.42
N LYS A 162 -5.15 -5.30 -15.58
CA LYS A 162 -4.38 -5.94 -16.67
C LYS A 162 -3.99 -7.37 -16.31
N ALA A 163 -3.55 -7.60 -15.07
CA ALA A 163 -3.22 -8.93 -14.57
C ALA A 163 -4.41 -9.90 -14.71
N HIS A 164 -5.63 -9.42 -14.46
CA HIS A 164 -6.85 -10.23 -14.43
C HIS A 164 -7.81 -9.95 -15.60
N ALA A 165 -7.35 -9.31 -16.67
CA ALA A 165 -8.19 -8.91 -17.81
C ALA A 165 -8.98 -10.09 -18.40
N ARG A 166 -8.34 -11.27 -18.54
CA ARG A 166 -8.99 -12.48 -19.06
C ARG A 166 -10.08 -13.00 -18.13
N ALA A 167 -9.85 -12.98 -16.81
CA ALA A 167 -10.83 -13.43 -15.83
C ALA A 167 -12.05 -12.50 -15.80
N LEU A 168 -11.83 -11.18 -15.83
CA LEU A 168 -12.89 -10.17 -15.86
C LEU A 168 -13.74 -10.22 -17.14
N ALA A 169 -13.10 -10.49 -18.29
CA ALA A 169 -13.79 -10.60 -19.57
C ALA A 169 -14.65 -11.87 -19.68
N ARG A 170 -14.18 -12.98 -19.12
CA ARG A 170 -14.83 -14.30 -19.25
C ARG A 170 -15.84 -14.61 -18.15
N SER A 171 -15.74 -13.98 -16.99
CA SER A 171 -16.62 -14.29 -15.87
C SER A 171 -18.05 -13.77 -16.12
N PRO A 172 -19.07 -14.64 -16.09
CA PRO A 172 -20.46 -14.23 -16.10
C PRO A 172 -20.93 -13.78 -14.70
N LEU A 173 -20.15 -14.06 -13.65
CA LEU A 173 -20.50 -13.78 -12.25
C LEU A 173 -19.98 -12.44 -11.75
N VAL A 174 -19.10 -11.77 -12.51
CA VAL A 174 -18.58 -10.44 -12.16
C VAL A 174 -19.14 -9.42 -13.13
N ASP A 175 -20.02 -8.55 -12.64
CA ASP A 175 -20.54 -7.40 -13.38
C ASP A 175 -19.83 -6.13 -12.91
N VAL A 176 -19.00 -5.51 -13.75
CA VAL A 176 -18.34 -4.23 -13.44
C VAL A 176 -19.05 -3.12 -14.19
N ARG A 177 -19.57 -2.12 -13.46
CA ARG A 177 -20.20 -0.92 -14.00
C ARG A 177 -19.30 0.29 -13.78
N LEU A 178 -18.75 0.83 -14.85
CA LEU A 178 -17.89 2.02 -14.87
C LEU A 178 -18.73 3.30 -14.87
N GLY A 179 -18.16 4.41 -14.40
CA GLY A 179 -18.87 5.69 -14.30
C GLY A 179 -19.95 5.74 -13.21
N ALA A 180 -19.94 4.79 -12.26
CA ALA A 180 -20.88 4.69 -11.16
C ALA A 180 -20.29 5.26 -9.85
N SER A 181 -20.58 6.52 -9.55
CA SER A 181 -20.09 7.15 -8.32
C SER A 181 -21.08 6.95 -7.18
N VAL A 182 -20.80 5.99 -6.28
CA VAL A 182 -21.56 5.86 -5.04
C VAL A 182 -21.29 7.07 -4.17
N VAL A 183 -22.36 7.65 -3.66
CA VAL A 183 -22.41 9.00 -3.12
C VAL A 183 -23.10 9.01 -1.75
N ASP A 184 -23.91 7.98 -1.46
CA ASP A 184 -24.63 7.84 -0.20
C ASP A 184 -25.15 6.43 0.04
N PHE A 185 -25.68 6.21 1.24
CA PHE A 185 -26.47 5.04 1.59
C PHE A 185 -27.87 5.44 2.12
N GLU A 186 -28.86 4.61 1.79
CA GLU A 186 -30.14 4.60 2.48
C GLU A 186 -30.10 3.55 3.57
N ILE A 187 -30.47 3.95 4.78
CA ILE A 187 -30.23 3.18 6.00
C ILE A 187 -31.54 3.01 6.75
N ALA A 188 -31.96 1.76 6.92
CA ALA A 188 -33.13 1.37 7.69
C ALA A 188 -32.99 1.75 9.17
N GLU A 189 -34.09 1.71 9.93
CA GLU A 189 -34.05 1.92 11.38
C GLU A 189 -33.19 0.87 12.12
N THR A 190 -33.08 -0.34 11.54
CA THR A 190 -32.23 -1.43 12.05
C THR A 190 -30.74 -1.19 11.81
N GLY A 191 -30.35 -0.11 11.11
CA GLY A 191 -28.98 0.16 10.67
C GLY A 191 -28.57 -0.55 9.37
N ALA A 192 -29.40 -1.47 8.87
CA ALA A 192 -29.12 -2.15 7.60
C ALA A 192 -29.19 -1.19 6.41
N ILE A 193 -28.28 -1.37 5.45
CA ILE A 193 -28.26 -0.62 4.19
C ILE A 193 -29.34 -1.19 3.26
N GLU A 194 -30.30 -0.35 2.86
CA GLU A 194 -31.38 -0.73 1.94
C GLU A 194 -30.96 -0.55 0.48
N ALA A 195 -30.21 0.52 0.20
CA ALA A 195 -29.63 0.81 -1.10
C ALA A 195 -28.37 1.67 -1.00
N ALA A 196 -27.46 1.49 -1.96
CA ALA A 196 -26.42 2.47 -2.27
C ALA A 196 -26.93 3.46 -3.31
N ILE A 197 -26.69 4.75 -3.11
CA ILE A 197 -27.06 5.79 -4.06
C ILE A 197 -25.88 6.07 -4.99
N ALA A 198 -26.02 5.68 -6.25
CA ALA A 198 -25.00 5.87 -7.28
C ALA A 198 -25.42 6.98 -8.27
N VAL A 199 -24.46 7.80 -8.66
CA VAL A 199 -24.61 8.83 -9.70
C VAL A 199 -23.84 8.40 -10.94
N GLY A 200 -24.53 8.31 -12.07
CA GLY A 200 -23.93 7.98 -13.37
C GLY A 200 -23.26 9.16 -14.07
N GLY A 201 -22.57 8.89 -15.17
CA GLY A 201 -22.02 9.92 -16.06
C GLY A 201 -23.09 10.84 -16.69
N ASP A 202 -24.33 10.36 -16.75
CA ASP A 202 -25.53 11.09 -17.15
C ASP A 202 -26.08 12.03 -16.05
N GLY A 203 -25.47 12.05 -14.86
CA GLY A 203 -25.91 12.82 -13.71
C GLY A 203 -27.13 12.23 -12.97
N GLN A 204 -27.67 11.09 -13.43
CA GLN A 204 -28.85 10.49 -12.83
C GLN A 204 -28.48 9.75 -11.54
N ARG A 205 -29.30 9.94 -10.49
CA ARG A 205 -29.18 9.21 -9.23
C ARG A 205 -30.00 7.92 -9.32
N ARG A 206 -29.39 6.78 -9.00
CA ARG A 206 -30.02 5.47 -9.03
C ARG A 206 -29.80 4.73 -7.71
N ARG A 207 -30.80 3.95 -7.31
CA ARG A 207 -30.78 3.13 -6.09
C ARG A 207 -30.27 1.74 -6.47
N ILE A 208 -29.17 1.33 -5.87
CA ILE A 208 -28.59 0.01 -6.09
C ILE A 208 -28.92 -0.86 -4.89
N HIS A 209 -29.75 -1.87 -5.10
CA HIS A 209 -30.17 -2.80 -4.07
C HIS A 209 -29.25 -4.03 -4.02
N ALA A 210 -28.85 -4.41 -2.82
CA ALA A 210 -28.06 -5.61 -2.60
C ALA A 210 -28.41 -6.28 -1.27
N ASP A 211 -28.12 -7.58 -1.14
CA ASP A 211 -28.20 -8.26 0.15
C ASP A 211 -27.03 -7.84 1.05
N ARG A 212 -25.87 -7.56 0.45
CA ARG A 212 -24.67 -7.08 1.13
C ARG A 212 -23.96 -6.01 0.32
N PHE A 213 -23.34 -5.06 1.03
CA PHE A 213 -22.52 -4.00 0.45
C PHE A 213 -21.09 -4.11 0.98
N VAL A 214 -20.11 -3.89 0.11
CA VAL A 214 -18.70 -3.85 0.50
C VAL A 214 -18.07 -2.55 0.01
N ALA A 215 -17.67 -1.68 0.95
CA ALA A 215 -16.90 -0.48 0.64
C ALA A 215 -15.43 -0.88 0.38
N ALA A 216 -15.02 -0.81 -0.88
CA ALA A 216 -13.69 -1.16 -1.38
C ALA A 216 -13.06 -0.02 -2.22
N ALA A 217 -13.40 1.23 -1.86
CA ALA A 217 -13.06 2.44 -2.61
C ALA A 217 -11.67 3.02 -2.27
N GLY A 218 -10.81 2.25 -1.58
CA GLY A 218 -9.56 2.74 -1.00
C GLY A 218 -9.72 3.19 0.45
N GLY A 219 -8.67 3.70 1.08
CA GLY A 219 -8.69 4.09 2.49
C GLY A 219 -9.60 5.28 2.74
N LEU A 220 -9.33 6.37 2.02
CA LEU A 220 -10.00 7.65 2.21
C LEU A 220 -11.44 7.65 1.68
N GLU A 221 -11.69 7.21 0.45
CA GLU A 221 -13.05 7.26 -0.12
C GLU A 221 -14.02 6.27 0.55
N SER A 222 -13.54 5.12 1.04
CA SER A 222 -14.39 4.25 1.88
C SER A 222 -14.76 4.95 3.19
N THR A 223 -13.79 5.63 3.81
CA THR A 223 -14.04 6.42 5.03
C THR A 223 -15.03 7.54 4.77
N ARG A 224 -14.88 8.25 3.64
CA ARG A 224 -15.77 9.34 3.23
C ARG A 224 -17.22 8.89 3.13
N LEU A 225 -17.47 7.73 2.51
CA LEU A 225 -18.82 7.17 2.40
C LEU A 225 -19.44 6.88 3.79
N LEU A 226 -18.66 6.33 4.71
CA LEU A 226 -19.12 6.07 6.08
C LEU A 226 -19.34 7.37 6.86
N LEU A 227 -18.49 8.39 6.69
CA LEU A 227 -18.68 9.70 7.31
C LEU A 227 -19.96 10.39 6.80
N ILE A 228 -20.27 10.27 5.50
CA ILE A 228 -21.52 10.78 4.92
C ILE A 228 -22.73 10.07 5.53
N ALA A 229 -22.65 8.74 5.67
CA ALA A 229 -23.68 7.96 6.36
C ALA A 229 -23.85 8.39 7.83
N GLN A 230 -22.74 8.56 8.57
CA GLN A 230 -22.77 9.03 9.97
C GLN A 230 -23.37 10.43 10.10
N ARG A 231 -23.09 11.35 9.17
CA ARG A 231 -23.69 12.70 9.19
C ARG A 231 -25.22 12.67 9.17
N ARG A 232 -25.82 11.66 8.52
CA ARG A 232 -27.28 11.45 8.47
C ARG A 232 -27.82 10.68 9.68
N ARG A 233 -27.03 9.75 10.21
CA ARG A 233 -27.34 8.93 11.39
C ARG A 233 -26.20 9.07 12.40
N PRO A 234 -26.17 10.15 13.21
CA PRO A 234 -25.01 10.46 14.07
C PRO A 234 -24.62 9.37 15.09
N GLY A 235 -25.54 8.46 15.43
CA GLY A 235 -25.30 7.33 16.32
C GLY A 235 -24.68 6.08 15.67
N MET A 236 -24.30 6.15 14.40
CA MET A 236 -23.61 5.04 13.72
C MET A 236 -22.09 5.17 13.82
N PHE A 237 -21.41 4.04 13.68
CA PHE A 237 -19.95 3.89 13.63
C PHE A 237 -19.24 4.42 14.87
N GLY A 238 -19.83 4.15 16.05
CA GLY A 238 -19.30 4.55 17.36
C GLY A 238 -19.58 5.99 17.76
N ASP A 239 -20.57 6.63 17.12
CA ASP A 239 -21.02 8.00 17.37
C ASP A 239 -19.95 9.06 17.01
N ALA A 240 -20.22 10.34 17.29
CA ALA A 240 -19.34 11.46 16.94
C ALA A 240 -17.93 11.37 17.58
N ASP A 241 -17.85 10.78 18.78
CA ASP A 241 -16.60 10.55 19.51
C ASP A 241 -15.95 9.21 19.18
N GLY A 242 -16.58 8.43 18.29
CA GLY A 242 -16.15 7.11 17.88
C GLY A 242 -14.88 7.06 17.05
N PRO A 243 -14.49 5.84 16.63
CA PRO A 243 -13.24 5.58 15.92
C PRO A 243 -13.27 6.02 14.44
N LEU A 244 -14.45 6.26 13.85
CA LEU A 244 -14.57 6.60 12.43
C LEU A 244 -13.78 7.87 12.06
N GLY A 245 -12.92 7.74 11.06
CA GLY A 245 -12.06 8.80 10.55
C GLY A 245 -10.81 9.06 11.41
N ARG A 246 -10.70 8.51 12.62
CA ARG A 246 -9.52 8.68 13.50
C ARG A 246 -8.43 7.66 13.18
N TYR A 247 -7.25 7.84 13.77
CA TYR A 247 -6.11 6.92 13.62
C TYR A 247 -5.62 6.84 12.17
N TYR A 248 -5.71 7.96 11.44
CA TYR A 248 -5.20 8.02 10.08
C TYR A 248 -3.68 7.88 10.09
N MET A 249 -3.17 6.85 9.42
CA MET A 249 -1.76 6.53 9.33
C MET A 249 -1.34 6.41 7.86
N GLY A 250 -0.12 6.88 7.59
CA GLY A 250 0.70 6.56 6.45
C GLY A 250 1.96 5.82 6.90
N HIS A 251 3.12 6.26 6.43
CA HIS A 251 4.43 5.77 6.87
C HIS A 251 5.45 6.90 6.88
N ILE A 252 6.54 6.71 7.61
CA ILE A 252 7.71 7.58 7.49
C ILE A 252 8.73 6.86 6.61
N ILE A 253 9.01 7.44 5.45
CA ILE A 253 9.87 6.83 4.42
C ILE A 253 10.96 7.82 4.06
N GLY A 254 12.21 7.36 4.03
CA GLY A 254 13.29 8.26 3.68
C GLY A 254 14.67 7.62 3.64
N GLU A 255 15.65 8.50 3.66
CA GLU A 255 17.07 8.21 3.71
C GLU A 255 17.77 9.34 4.48
N ILE A 256 18.47 8.99 5.55
CA ILE A 256 19.24 9.94 6.36
C ILE A 256 20.71 9.52 6.54
N SER A 257 21.07 8.36 5.99
CA SER A 257 22.39 7.75 6.14
C SER A 257 22.78 6.96 4.89
N ASP A 258 24.07 6.65 4.79
CA ASP A 258 24.63 5.73 3.82
C ASP A 258 25.18 4.50 4.54
N ILE A 259 25.11 3.34 3.88
CA ILE A 259 25.67 2.06 4.35
C ILE A 259 26.88 1.67 3.48
N PHE A 260 27.92 1.16 4.15
CA PHE A 260 29.18 0.72 3.55
C PHE A 260 29.39 -0.76 3.87
N PHE A 261 29.15 -1.65 2.91
CA PHE A 261 29.36 -3.08 3.13
C PHE A 261 30.84 -3.41 3.24
N ARG A 262 31.18 -4.28 4.20
CA ARG A 262 32.53 -4.82 4.40
C ARG A 262 32.74 -6.18 3.73
N ASP A 263 31.66 -6.80 3.25
CA ASP A 263 31.62 -8.16 2.73
C ASP A 263 30.79 -8.22 1.44
N ASP A 264 31.42 -8.66 0.36
CA ASP A 264 30.82 -8.80 -0.99
C ASP A 264 29.58 -9.70 -0.99
N ARG A 265 29.47 -10.65 -0.04
CA ARG A 265 28.29 -11.53 0.06
C ARG A 265 27.02 -10.73 0.38
N PHE A 266 27.14 -9.67 1.18
CA PHE A 266 26.00 -8.80 1.48
C PHE A 266 25.69 -7.85 0.32
N ASP A 267 26.71 -7.38 -0.38
CA ASP A 267 26.56 -6.59 -1.60
C ASP A 267 25.78 -7.34 -2.69
N ASP A 268 26.08 -8.63 -2.87
CA ASP A 268 25.36 -9.51 -3.79
C ASP A 268 23.94 -9.84 -3.30
N ALA A 269 23.77 -10.08 -1.99
CA ALA A 269 22.51 -10.56 -1.44
C ALA A 269 21.40 -9.50 -1.40
N PHE A 270 21.76 -8.21 -1.37
CA PHE A 270 20.81 -7.09 -1.32
C PHE A 270 20.47 -6.48 -2.70
N ASP A 271 20.98 -7.07 -3.79
CA ASP A 271 20.55 -6.74 -5.17
C ASP A 271 19.08 -7.18 -5.42
N LEU A 272 18.54 -6.83 -6.58
CA LEU A 272 17.29 -7.35 -7.11
C LEU A 272 17.51 -8.75 -7.70
N LEU A 273 17.15 -9.76 -6.92
CA LEU A 273 17.44 -11.16 -7.23
C LEU A 273 16.21 -11.90 -7.76
N ARG A 274 16.43 -12.92 -8.60
CA ARG A 274 15.40 -13.92 -8.92
C ARG A 274 15.67 -15.15 -8.06
N ASP A 275 14.74 -15.51 -7.20
CA ASP A 275 14.84 -16.67 -6.31
C ASP A 275 14.30 -17.97 -6.94
N GLY A 276 13.90 -17.92 -8.22
CA GLY A 276 13.25 -19.03 -8.91
C GLY A 276 11.80 -19.27 -8.48
N LYS A 277 11.21 -18.39 -7.67
CA LYS A 277 9.82 -18.49 -7.20
C LYS A 277 8.86 -17.60 -7.99
N GLY A 278 9.28 -17.16 -9.17
CA GLY A 278 8.42 -16.48 -10.16
C GLY A 278 8.32 -14.96 -10.00
N SER A 279 9.22 -14.32 -9.24
CA SER A 279 9.37 -12.86 -9.25
C SER A 279 10.75 -12.41 -8.79
N TYR A 280 11.04 -11.11 -8.96
CA TYR A 280 12.16 -10.45 -8.32
C TYR A 280 11.90 -10.25 -6.83
N ILE A 281 12.96 -10.39 -6.05
CA ILE A 281 12.97 -10.19 -4.60
C ILE A 281 14.07 -9.22 -4.19
N ARG A 282 13.95 -8.65 -2.99
CA ARG A 282 15.01 -7.86 -2.34
C ARG A 282 15.02 -8.12 -0.84
N ARG A 283 16.21 -8.24 -0.27
CA ARG A 283 16.44 -8.41 1.17
C ARG A 283 16.35 -7.08 1.92
N ARG A 284 15.98 -7.18 3.20
CA ARG A 284 15.83 -6.03 4.09
C ARG A 284 16.33 -6.39 5.47
N PHE A 285 16.88 -5.40 6.16
CA PHE A 285 17.14 -5.49 7.59
C PHE A 285 15.88 -5.16 8.37
N THR A 286 15.49 -6.01 9.31
CA THR A 286 14.31 -5.82 10.16
C THR A 286 14.67 -6.09 11.63
N PRO A 287 14.27 -5.23 12.59
CA PRO A 287 14.49 -5.46 14.01
C PRO A 287 13.55 -6.56 14.50
N SER A 288 14.02 -7.39 15.43
CA SER A 288 13.16 -8.41 16.05
C SER A 288 12.10 -7.79 16.95
N LEU A 289 11.02 -8.55 17.19
CA LEU A 289 9.97 -8.14 18.11
C LEU A 289 10.51 -7.84 19.53
N ALA A 290 11.48 -8.64 20.00
CA ALA A 290 12.11 -8.43 21.31
C ALA A 290 12.79 -7.06 21.38
N LEU A 291 13.60 -6.71 20.37
CA LEU A 291 14.27 -5.41 20.31
C LEU A 291 13.26 -4.25 20.22
N GLN A 292 12.18 -4.44 19.45
CA GLN A 292 11.09 -3.46 19.36
C GLN A 292 10.40 -3.23 20.71
N GLN A 293 10.16 -4.30 21.48
CA GLN A 293 9.53 -4.21 22.79
C GLN A 293 10.47 -3.61 23.85
N GLU A 294 11.74 -4.02 23.88
CA GLU A 294 12.73 -3.56 24.87
C GLU A 294 13.05 -2.06 24.72
N HIS A 295 13.18 -1.58 23.48
CA HIS A 295 13.63 -0.22 23.20
C HIS A 295 12.55 0.71 22.66
N GLY A 296 11.29 0.26 22.64
CA GLY A 296 10.18 1.04 22.09
C GLY A 296 10.45 1.46 20.65
N LEU A 297 10.94 0.53 19.82
CA LEU A 297 11.19 0.81 18.41
C LEU A 297 9.90 0.64 17.60
N PRO A 298 9.72 1.47 16.56
CA PRO A 298 8.71 1.18 15.55
C PRO A 298 9.02 -0.14 14.83
N ASN A 299 7.99 -0.73 14.22
CA ASN A 299 8.18 -1.66 13.12
C ASN A 299 8.77 -0.86 11.94
N ILE A 300 9.97 -1.24 11.52
CA ILE A 300 10.75 -0.52 10.51
C ILE A 300 11.62 -1.50 9.76
N CYS A 301 11.83 -1.27 8.46
CA CYS A 301 12.84 -2.01 7.71
C CYS A 301 13.81 -1.08 7.00
N PHE A 302 14.99 -1.63 6.68
CA PHE A 302 16.05 -0.92 5.99
C PHE A 302 16.58 -1.71 4.80
N TRP A 303 16.95 -1.03 3.72
CA TRP A 303 17.65 -1.68 2.60
C TRP A 303 18.55 -0.68 1.88
N PRO A 304 19.68 -1.16 1.32
CA PRO A 304 20.53 -0.34 0.49
C PRO A 304 19.78 0.03 -0.80
N ILE A 305 19.98 1.26 -1.24
CA ILE A 305 19.60 1.74 -2.56
C ILE A 305 20.81 2.33 -3.27
N VAL A 306 20.68 2.56 -4.58
CA VAL A 306 21.74 3.24 -5.34
C VAL A 306 22.14 4.56 -4.65
N PRO A 307 23.45 4.84 -4.54
CA PRO A 307 23.89 6.10 -3.95
C PRO A 307 23.39 7.29 -4.79
N PRO A 308 23.33 8.51 -4.22
CA PRO A 308 22.94 9.71 -4.97
C PRO A 308 23.68 9.80 -6.30
N ILE A 309 22.93 9.84 -7.41
CA ILE A 309 23.49 9.71 -8.76
C ILE A 309 24.49 10.83 -9.07
N ALA A 310 24.26 12.03 -8.52
CA ALA A 310 25.16 13.18 -8.67
C ALA A 310 26.44 13.10 -7.83
N ASP A 311 26.62 12.13 -6.92
CA ASP A 311 27.83 12.03 -6.11
C ASP A 311 28.87 11.10 -6.78
N PRO A 312 29.90 11.62 -7.47
CA PRO A 312 30.85 10.79 -8.23
C PRO A 312 31.70 9.86 -7.36
N ARG A 313 31.66 9.98 -6.02
CA ARG A 313 32.34 9.09 -5.08
C ARG A 313 31.80 7.65 -5.13
N HIS A 314 30.68 7.40 -5.81
CA HIS A 314 30.20 6.05 -6.10
C HIS A 314 31.13 5.26 -7.06
N ARG A 315 32.03 5.92 -7.83
CA ARG A 315 33.01 5.24 -8.72
C ARG A 315 32.42 4.17 -9.66
N SER A 316 31.28 4.48 -10.27
CA SER A 316 30.51 3.58 -11.16
C SER A 316 30.32 4.25 -12.51
N GLY A 317 30.73 3.59 -13.59
CA GLY A 317 30.59 4.16 -14.94
C GLY A 317 29.12 4.35 -15.32
N ALA A 318 28.26 3.40 -14.96
CA ALA A 318 26.83 3.45 -15.28
C ALA A 318 26.11 4.61 -14.57
N LEU A 319 26.31 4.77 -13.25
CA LEU A 319 25.72 5.88 -12.49
C LEU A 319 26.25 7.23 -13.00
N SER A 320 27.54 7.33 -13.31
CA SER A 320 28.12 8.55 -13.88
C SER A 320 27.59 8.87 -15.28
N ALA A 321 27.38 7.86 -16.13
CA ALA A 321 26.79 8.07 -17.45
C ALA A 321 25.34 8.59 -17.32
N VAL A 322 24.56 8.05 -16.37
CA VAL A 322 23.22 8.55 -16.07
C VAL A 322 23.28 9.99 -15.54
N ALA A 323 24.19 10.29 -14.61
CA ALA A 323 24.37 11.65 -14.07
C ALA A 323 24.65 12.67 -15.18
N LEU A 324 25.59 12.35 -16.07
CA LEU A 324 25.96 13.19 -17.22
C LEU A 324 24.80 13.34 -18.21
N ALA A 325 24.11 12.25 -18.54
CA ALA A 325 22.96 12.28 -19.44
C ALA A 325 21.82 13.16 -18.89
N LEU A 326 21.52 13.04 -17.59
CA LEU A 326 20.49 13.86 -16.93
C LEU A 326 20.91 15.32 -16.72
N SER A 327 22.21 15.61 -16.72
CA SER A 327 22.73 16.98 -16.70
C SER A 327 22.79 17.64 -18.09
N THR A 328 22.63 16.87 -19.18
CA THR A 328 22.73 17.36 -20.55
C THR A 328 21.42 17.97 -21.04
N PRO A 329 21.38 19.25 -21.48
CA PRO A 329 20.14 19.96 -21.82
C PRO A 329 19.24 19.32 -22.88
N VAL A 330 19.79 18.54 -23.81
CA VAL A 330 19.02 17.88 -24.89
C VAL A 330 18.46 16.52 -24.45
N LEU A 331 19.19 15.80 -23.59
CA LEU A 331 18.82 14.46 -23.15
C LEU A 331 17.90 14.48 -21.92
N LYS A 332 17.95 15.56 -21.12
CA LYS A 332 17.14 15.71 -19.91
C LYS A 332 15.62 15.64 -20.18
N ASP A 333 15.14 16.29 -21.24
CA ASP A 333 13.71 16.40 -21.55
C ASP A 333 13.15 15.11 -22.18
N LEU A 334 14.04 14.23 -22.67
CA LEU A 334 13.69 12.95 -23.30
C LEU A 334 13.63 11.78 -22.30
N LEU A 335 14.44 11.84 -21.24
CA LEU A 335 14.69 10.67 -20.37
C LEU A 335 13.85 10.66 -19.09
N LEU A 336 13.62 11.80 -18.44
CA LEU A 336 12.95 11.87 -17.13
C LEU A 336 12.22 13.23 -16.97
N PRO A 337 10.99 13.25 -16.44
CA PRO A 337 10.33 14.51 -16.06
C PRO A 337 11.18 15.35 -15.10
N GLU A 338 11.18 16.68 -15.27
CA GLU A 338 12.06 17.64 -14.56
C GLU A 338 12.03 17.48 -13.03
N ALA A 339 10.85 17.24 -12.44
CA ALA A 339 10.68 17.02 -11.01
C ALA A 339 11.40 15.74 -10.50
N ILE A 340 11.41 14.68 -11.31
CA ILE A 340 12.12 13.44 -10.98
C ILE A 340 13.62 13.64 -11.18
N ARG A 341 14.02 14.42 -12.19
CA ARG A 341 15.42 14.76 -12.46
C ARG A 341 16.08 15.52 -11.31
N ILE A 342 15.46 16.60 -10.82
CA ILE A 342 15.97 17.41 -9.69
C ILE A 342 16.19 16.54 -8.44
N ARG A 343 15.29 15.59 -8.18
CA ARG A 343 15.41 14.65 -7.05
C ARG A 343 16.60 13.69 -7.17
N HIS A 344 17.06 13.38 -8.38
CA HIS A 344 18.10 12.37 -8.61
C HIS A 344 19.51 12.95 -8.83
N VAL A 345 19.63 14.12 -9.47
CA VAL A 345 20.93 14.74 -9.82
C VAL A 345 21.17 16.13 -9.21
N GLY A 346 20.17 16.74 -8.56
CA GLY A 346 20.30 18.12 -8.09
C GLY A 346 20.50 19.13 -9.22
N PRO A 347 20.80 20.41 -8.89
CA PRO A 347 20.93 21.47 -9.88
C PRO A 347 22.26 21.42 -10.65
N HIS A 348 23.32 20.87 -10.06
CA HIS A 348 24.68 20.87 -10.62
C HIS A 348 25.32 19.48 -10.48
N VAL A 349 25.93 19.01 -11.56
CA VAL A 349 26.70 17.75 -11.63
C VAL A 349 28.13 18.11 -11.99
N ASP A 350 29.10 17.57 -11.25
CA ASP A 350 30.52 17.83 -11.52
C ASP A 350 31.06 16.87 -12.60
N TRP A 351 31.25 17.38 -13.81
CA TRP A 351 31.51 16.55 -15.00
C TRP A 351 32.84 15.75 -14.96
N PRO A 352 34.00 16.33 -14.62
CA PRO A 352 35.28 15.63 -14.74
C PRO A 352 35.39 14.33 -13.91
N PRO A 353 34.96 14.29 -12.63
CA PRO A 353 34.94 13.04 -11.86
C PRO A 353 34.00 11.99 -12.46
N HIS A 354 32.84 12.39 -13.00
CA HIS A 354 31.92 11.46 -13.65
C HIS A 354 32.49 10.92 -14.97
N LEU A 355 33.13 11.74 -15.79
CA LEU A 355 33.81 11.30 -17.01
C LEU A 355 34.90 10.28 -16.72
N ARG A 356 35.70 10.51 -15.67
CA ARG A 356 36.71 9.55 -15.21
C ARG A 356 36.09 8.20 -14.82
N ASN A 357 34.95 8.21 -14.12
CA ASN A 357 34.25 6.97 -13.76
C ASN A 357 33.72 6.23 -15.00
N VAL A 358 33.15 6.95 -15.99
CA VAL A 358 32.69 6.35 -17.25
C VAL A 358 33.84 5.66 -17.98
N LEU A 359 34.98 6.35 -18.13
CA LEU A 359 36.15 5.81 -18.82
C LEU A 359 36.79 4.63 -18.07
N SER A 360 36.92 4.74 -16.74
CA SER A 360 37.58 3.71 -15.92
C SER A 360 36.73 2.46 -15.65
N ASP A 361 35.42 2.49 -15.93
CA ASP A 361 34.48 1.40 -15.69
C ASP A 361 33.66 1.01 -16.94
N ALA A 362 34.11 1.42 -18.13
CA ALA A 362 33.40 1.23 -19.39
C ALA A 362 32.99 -0.23 -19.70
N PRO A 363 33.85 -1.26 -19.50
CA PRO A 363 33.45 -2.65 -19.76
C PRO A 363 32.32 -3.13 -18.85
N ARG A 364 32.37 -2.77 -17.55
CA ARG A 364 31.36 -3.14 -16.57
C ARG A 364 30.05 -2.42 -16.84
N MET A 365 30.12 -1.13 -17.20
CA MET A 365 28.98 -0.34 -17.64
C MET A 365 28.28 -0.97 -18.85
N ALA A 366 29.01 -1.31 -19.92
CA ALA A 366 28.43 -1.94 -21.11
C ALA A 366 27.73 -3.27 -20.77
N ALA A 367 28.39 -4.13 -19.98
CA ALA A 367 27.81 -5.39 -19.54
C ALA A 367 26.57 -5.22 -18.64
N PHE A 368 26.54 -4.18 -17.80
CA PHE A 368 25.36 -3.83 -17.01
C PHE A 368 24.21 -3.39 -17.92
N LEU A 369 24.44 -2.44 -18.84
CA LEU A 369 23.41 -1.91 -19.73
C LEU A 369 22.77 -3.00 -20.60
N LEU A 370 23.58 -3.90 -21.17
CA LEU A 370 23.08 -5.03 -21.96
C LEU A 370 22.20 -5.97 -21.14
N ARG A 371 22.67 -6.35 -19.93
CA ARG A 371 21.91 -7.22 -19.02
C ARG A 371 20.62 -6.55 -18.53
N PHE A 372 20.69 -5.26 -18.21
CA PHE A 372 19.54 -4.48 -17.78
C PHE A 372 18.50 -4.37 -18.90
N ALA A 373 18.91 -4.02 -20.12
CA ALA A 373 18.01 -3.94 -21.28
C ALA A 373 17.30 -5.28 -21.54
N TYR A 374 18.04 -6.39 -21.53
CA TYR A 374 17.45 -7.72 -21.63
C TYR A 374 16.42 -7.99 -20.52
N ARG A 375 16.80 -7.79 -19.25
CA ARG A 375 15.93 -8.03 -18.08
C ARG A 375 14.73 -7.09 -18.02
N ARG A 376 14.84 -5.87 -18.57
CA ARG A 376 13.79 -4.87 -18.52
C ARG A 376 12.74 -5.06 -19.61
N TYR A 377 13.17 -5.45 -20.81
CA TYR A 377 12.31 -5.45 -22.01
C TYR A 377 12.02 -6.84 -22.57
N LEU A 378 12.94 -7.81 -22.45
CA LEU A 378 12.85 -9.11 -23.11
C LEU A 378 12.54 -10.26 -22.14
N ALA A 379 13.01 -10.19 -20.89
CA ALA A 379 12.75 -11.24 -19.91
C ALA A 379 11.26 -11.36 -19.54
N ALA A 380 10.82 -12.59 -19.27
CA ALA A 380 9.45 -12.89 -18.85
C ALA A 380 9.10 -12.18 -17.53
N GLU A 381 9.99 -12.28 -16.55
CA GLU A 381 9.97 -11.47 -15.33
C GLU A 381 10.79 -10.21 -15.58
N ARG A 382 10.13 -9.05 -15.56
CA ARG A 382 10.76 -7.77 -15.82
C ARG A 382 11.31 -7.19 -14.52
N ILE A 383 12.56 -6.74 -14.55
CA ILE A 383 13.17 -6.10 -13.38
C ILE A 383 12.40 -4.81 -13.01
N PRO A 384 11.97 -4.65 -11.75
CA PRO A 384 11.10 -3.53 -11.33
C PRO A 384 11.82 -2.19 -11.22
N GLY A 385 13.15 -2.23 -11.06
CA GLY A 385 14.00 -1.06 -10.90
C GLY A 385 15.45 -1.40 -11.25
N TYR A 386 16.38 -0.61 -10.73
CA TYR A 386 17.80 -0.85 -10.89
C TYR A 386 18.49 -0.79 -9.52
N PHE A 387 19.48 -1.65 -9.35
CA PHE A 387 20.46 -1.59 -8.28
C PHE A 387 21.82 -1.71 -8.96
N ILE A 388 22.73 -0.78 -8.67
CA ILE A 388 24.03 -0.71 -9.34
C ILE A 388 25.10 -0.89 -8.28
N ARG A 389 25.72 -2.08 -8.32
CA ARG A 389 26.87 -2.38 -7.47
C ARG A 389 28.05 -1.51 -7.85
N ASN A 390 28.83 -1.11 -6.85
CA ASN A 390 29.89 -0.14 -7.04
C ASN A 390 31.14 -0.44 -6.20
N ARG A 391 32.30 0.07 -6.65
CA ARG A 391 33.60 -0.28 -6.05
C ARG A 391 33.82 0.32 -4.67
N SER A 392 33.04 1.32 -4.26
CA SER A 392 33.13 1.88 -2.91
C SER A 392 32.23 1.16 -1.91
N MET A 393 31.47 0.14 -2.35
CA MET A 393 30.53 -0.62 -1.50
C MET A 393 29.56 0.28 -0.73
N ARG A 394 29.32 1.49 -1.26
CA ARG A 394 28.54 2.56 -0.62
C ARG A 394 27.18 2.66 -1.26
N TYR A 395 26.15 2.67 -0.43
CA TYR A 395 24.75 2.74 -0.84
C TYR A 395 24.01 3.73 0.06
N GLY A 396 22.94 4.34 -0.46
CA GLY A 396 22.00 5.04 0.41
C GLY A 396 21.28 4.01 1.27
N LEU A 397 21.05 4.31 2.55
CA LEU A 397 20.27 3.44 3.42
C LEU A 397 18.84 3.97 3.48
N SER A 398 17.94 3.30 2.75
CA SER A 398 16.52 3.63 2.76
C SER A 398 15.82 2.92 3.90
N TYR A 399 14.84 3.59 4.50
CA TYR A 399 13.97 3.02 5.51
C TYR A 399 12.49 3.17 5.17
N HIS A 400 11.68 2.24 5.67
CA HIS A 400 10.22 2.30 5.68
C HIS A 400 9.75 2.01 7.10
N CYS A 401 9.14 2.99 7.75
CA CYS A 401 8.77 2.95 9.15
C CYS A 401 7.25 3.05 9.32
N GLU A 402 6.71 2.29 10.27
CA GLU A 402 5.34 2.48 10.73
C GLU A 402 5.15 3.87 11.35
N GLN A 403 3.92 4.36 11.29
CA GLN A 403 3.44 5.51 12.04
C GLN A 403 2.55 5.03 13.20
N SER A 404 2.70 5.64 14.37
CA SER A 404 1.88 5.33 15.54
C SER A 404 0.39 5.67 15.30
N PRO A 405 -0.54 4.82 15.78
CA PRO A 405 -1.98 5.04 15.63
C PRO A 405 -2.47 6.10 16.63
N ARG A 406 -2.64 7.34 16.17
CA ARG A 406 -3.11 8.45 17.01
C ARG A 406 -4.52 8.91 16.68
N ALA A 407 -5.35 9.09 17.71
CA ALA A 407 -6.75 9.46 17.55
C ALA A 407 -6.96 10.89 17.00
N ASP A 408 -5.96 11.77 17.15
CA ASP A 408 -5.95 13.15 16.67
C ASP A 408 -5.44 13.29 15.23
N SER A 409 -4.75 12.27 14.70
CA SER A 409 -4.53 12.11 13.26
C SER A 409 -5.80 11.55 12.62
N ARG A 410 -6.51 12.36 11.83
CA ARG A 410 -7.87 12.02 11.41
C ARG A 410 -8.30 12.63 10.07
N VAL A 411 -9.40 12.10 9.56
CA VAL A 411 -10.15 12.65 8.44
C VAL A 411 -11.59 12.95 8.87
N THR A 412 -12.14 14.05 8.37
CA THR A 412 -13.53 14.48 8.60
C THR A 412 -14.16 14.91 7.28
N LEU A 413 -15.43 15.31 7.31
CA LEU A 413 -16.05 15.99 6.17
C LEU A 413 -15.75 17.49 6.22
N SER A 414 -15.50 18.08 5.07
CA SER A 414 -15.47 19.52 4.85
C SER A 414 -16.89 20.05 4.61
N ASP A 415 -17.07 21.36 4.78
CA ASP A 415 -18.29 22.05 4.35
C ASP A 415 -18.38 22.18 2.81
N ALA A 416 -17.24 22.11 2.12
CA ALA A 416 -17.20 22.09 0.67
C ALA A 416 -17.68 20.75 0.10
N THR A 417 -18.41 20.81 -1.01
CA THR A 417 -18.87 19.63 -1.75
C THR A 417 -18.10 19.43 -3.06
N ASP A 418 -18.14 18.21 -3.57
CA ASP A 418 -17.72 17.92 -4.93
C ASP A 418 -18.82 18.29 -5.95
N ARG A 419 -18.55 18.08 -7.24
CA ARG A 419 -19.49 18.37 -8.33
C ARG A 419 -20.76 17.49 -8.31
N LEU A 420 -20.83 16.45 -7.48
CA LEU A 420 -22.00 15.60 -7.30
C LEU A 420 -22.79 15.97 -6.02
N GLY A 421 -22.36 17.02 -5.31
CA GLY A 421 -22.97 17.49 -4.07
C GLY A 421 -22.58 16.68 -2.83
N ALA A 422 -21.65 15.72 -2.94
CA ALA A 422 -21.16 14.98 -1.79
C ALA A 422 -20.07 15.79 -1.06
N PRO A 423 -20.09 15.89 0.29
CA PRO A 423 -19.06 16.58 1.05
C PRO A 423 -17.66 16.02 0.72
N ARG A 424 -16.67 16.91 0.59
CA ARG A 424 -15.26 16.54 0.43
C ARG A 424 -14.70 16.06 1.76
N LEU A 425 -13.59 15.33 1.71
CA LEU A 425 -12.80 15.06 2.91
C LEU A 425 -12.02 16.31 3.33
N ARG A 426 -11.91 16.50 4.64
CA ARG A 426 -10.87 17.30 5.28
C ARG A 426 -9.86 16.36 5.92
N ILE A 427 -8.59 16.45 5.52
CA ILE A 427 -7.52 15.53 5.90
C ILE A 427 -6.55 16.23 6.84
N ASP A 428 -6.47 15.75 8.08
CA ASP A 428 -5.57 16.21 9.14
C ASP A 428 -4.67 15.03 9.56
N LEU A 429 -3.75 14.66 8.68
CA LEU A 429 -2.75 13.64 8.95
C LEU A 429 -1.67 14.22 9.86
N ARG A 430 -1.42 13.59 11.00
CA ARG A 430 -0.45 14.07 11.99
C ARG A 430 0.57 13.00 12.33
N PHE A 431 1.83 13.33 12.13
CA PHE A 431 2.95 12.57 12.63
C PHE A 431 3.43 13.18 13.96
N SER A 432 3.97 12.36 14.85
CA SER A 432 4.44 12.79 16.16
C SER A 432 5.98 12.83 16.23
N HIS A 433 6.50 13.57 17.21
CA HIS A 433 7.92 13.58 17.51
C HIS A 433 8.43 12.19 17.93
N GLU A 434 7.59 11.40 18.62
CA GLU A 434 7.94 10.03 19.01
C GLU A 434 8.15 9.12 17.79
N ASP A 435 7.38 9.31 16.71
CA ASP A 435 7.57 8.54 15.48
C ASP A 435 8.96 8.84 14.87
N VAL A 436 9.35 10.11 14.87
CA VAL A 436 10.63 10.60 14.34
C VAL A 436 11.80 10.07 15.16
N GLU A 437 11.74 10.20 16.48
CA GLU A 437 12.77 9.66 17.37
C GLU A 437 12.86 8.13 17.25
N GLY A 438 11.73 7.44 17.05
CA GLY A 438 11.70 6.00 16.80
C GLY A 438 12.54 5.59 15.59
N VAL A 439 12.46 6.35 14.49
CA VAL A 439 13.30 6.15 13.30
C VAL A 439 14.78 6.34 13.61
N VAL A 440 15.14 7.40 14.36
CA VAL A 440 16.53 7.68 14.73
C VAL A 440 17.10 6.59 15.62
N ARG A 441 16.36 6.20 16.69
CA ARG A 441 16.74 5.09 17.57
C ARG A 441 16.94 3.78 16.79
N ALA A 442 16.06 3.47 15.84
CA ALA A 442 16.20 2.27 15.02
C ALA A 442 17.45 2.31 14.14
N HIS A 443 17.82 3.46 13.56
CA HIS A 443 19.08 3.61 12.83
C HIS A 443 20.30 3.40 13.72
N GLU A 444 20.30 3.97 14.92
CA GLU A 444 21.41 3.81 15.88
C GLU A 444 21.61 2.34 16.26
N ARG A 445 20.50 1.63 16.54
CA ARG A 445 20.52 0.20 16.87
C ARG A 445 21.01 -0.64 15.70
N LEU A 446 20.53 -0.36 14.48
CA LEU A 446 21.00 -1.03 13.28
C LEU A 446 22.49 -0.78 13.03
N ALA A 447 22.94 0.47 13.14
CA ALA A 447 24.34 0.85 12.90
C ALA A 447 25.28 0.13 13.88
N ASN A 448 24.91 0.07 15.16
CA ASN A 448 25.66 -0.66 16.17
C ASN A 448 25.68 -2.17 15.87
N TRP A 449 24.53 -2.75 15.52
CA TRP A 449 24.40 -4.16 15.17
C TRP A 449 25.24 -4.54 13.93
N LEU A 450 25.18 -3.75 12.86
CA LEU A 450 25.97 -3.96 11.65
C LEU A 450 27.48 -3.90 11.92
N ARG A 451 27.91 -2.92 12.74
CA ARG A 451 29.33 -2.72 13.09
C ARG A 451 29.87 -3.89 13.91
N ARG A 452 29.17 -4.30 14.98
CA ARG A 452 29.60 -5.41 15.85
C ARG A 452 29.55 -6.77 15.14
N SER A 453 28.63 -6.93 14.18
CA SER A 453 28.54 -8.11 13.33
C SER A 453 29.58 -8.13 12.20
N GLY A 454 30.33 -7.04 12.01
CA GLY A 454 31.33 -6.91 10.94
C GLY A 454 30.73 -6.82 9.53
N ILE A 455 29.43 -6.55 9.40
CA ILE A 455 28.69 -6.56 8.13
C ILE A 455 28.91 -5.26 7.35
N ALA A 456 28.72 -4.13 8.01
CA ALA A 456 28.77 -2.82 7.39
C ALA A 456 29.03 -1.70 8.42
N ASP A 457 29.42 -0.53 7.90
CA ASP A 457 29.35 0.74 8.62
C ASP A 457 28.19 1.59 8.11
N VAL A 458 27.58 2.37 9.00
CA VAL A 458 26.53 3.34 8.66
C VAL A 458 27.02 4.74 9.01
N HIS A 459 26.94 5.65 8.07
CA HIS A 459 27.31 7.06 8.26
C HIS A 459 26.12 7.97 7.93
N TYR A 460 25.71 8.81 8.87
CA TYR A 460 24.68 9.83 8.63
C TYR A 460 25.17 10.87 7.62
N ARG A 461 24.23 11.41 6.84
CA ARG A 461 24.52 12.45 5.83
C ARG A 461 24.65 13.85 6.43
N GLN A 462 24.24 13.98 7.68
CA GLN A 462 24.22 15.18 8.51
C GLN A 462 24.87 14.86 9.87
N PRO A 463 25.26 15.87 10.66
CA PRO A 463 25.70 15.66 12.04
C PRO A 463 24.63 14.97 12.90
N ASP A 464 25.05 14.18 13.89
CA ASP A 464 24.13 13.38 14.72
C ASP A 464 23.03 14.21 15.40
N ALA A 465 23.35 15.44 15.81
CA ALA A 465 22.40 16.37 16.43
C ALA A 465 21.25 16.81 15.50
N GLU A 466 21.41 16.65 14.18
CA GLU A 466 20.44 17.05 13.15
C GLU A 466 19.65 15.84 12.60
N ASN A 467 19.86 14.64 13.14
CA ASN A 467 19.18 13.42 12.66
C ASN A 467 17.66 13.49 12.78
N VAL A 468 17.14 14.10 13.86
CA VAL A 468 15.71 14.31 14.06
C VAL A 468 15.16 15.22 12.95
N ASP A 469 15.78 16.37 12.73
CA ASP A 469 15.36 17.33 11.69
C ASP A 469 15.43 16.72 10.28
N ALA A 470 16.43 15.89 10.01
CA ALA A 470 16.57 15.17 8.75
C ALA A 470 15.42 14.18 8.49
N VAL A 471 14.89 13.53 9.53
CA VAL A 471 13.70 12.69 9.45
C VAL A 471 12.44 13.55 9.36
N VAL A 472 12.36 14.67 10.09
CA VAL A 472 11.21 15.60 10.03
C VAL A 472 10.98 16.10 8.60
N ALA A 473 12.06 16.43 7.89
CA ALA A 473 12.01 16.82 6.49
C ALA A 473 11.45 15.74 5.53
N ARG A 474 11.11 14.54 6.03
CA ARG A 474 10.55 13.40 5.28
C ARG A 474 9.17 12.97 5.78
N MET A 475 8.55 13.71 6.70
CA MET A 475 7.21 13.43 7.24
C MET A 475 6.11 13.81 6.26
N SER A 476 6.08 13.18 5.08
CA SER A 476 5.03 13.39 4.07
C SER A 476 4.64 12.07 3.44
N HIS A 477 3.39 11.65 3.64
CA HIS A 477 2.87 10.41 3.05
C HIS A 477 1.33 10.37 3.02
N GLY A 478 0.73 10.15 1.86
CA GLY A 478 -0.71 9.97 1.66
C GLY A 478 -1.07 8.79 0.76
N THR A 479 -0.07 8.13 0.17
CA THR A 479 -0.29 7.01 -0.78
C THR A 479 -0.62 5.67 -0.12
N HIS A 480 -0.31 5.48 1.17
CA HIS A 480 -0.81 4.36 1.97
C HIS A 480 -1.77 4.91 3.02
N GLN A 481 -3.05 4.55 2.90
CA GLN A 481 -4.13 5.17 3.66
C GLN A 481 -4.69 4.17 4.68
N ILE A 482 -4.32 4.30 5.95
CA ILE A 482 -4.48 3.23 6.94
C ILE A 482 -5.23 3.72 8.17
N GLY A 483 -6.07 2.88 8.78
CA GLY A 483 -6.62 3.05 10.14
C GLY A 483 -7.93 3.83 10.30
N THR A 484 -8.39 4.56 9.29
CA THR A 484 -9.55 5.45 9.40
C THR A 484 -10.91 4.75 9.59
N VAL A 485 -10.96 3.43 9.41
CA VAL A 485 -12.15 2.58 9.63
C VAL A 485 -11.69 1.32 10.37
N ARG A 486 -10.76 1.47 11.33
CA ARG A 486 -10.04 0.34 11.95
C ARG A 486 -10.97 -0.73 12.51
N MET A 487 -10.47 -1.96 12.47
CA MET A 487 -11.06 -3.07 13.21
C MET A 487 -11.01 -2.84 14.72
N GLY A 488 -11.95 -3.45 15.44
CA GLY A 488 -11.97 -3.49 16.90
C GLY A 488 -12.74 -4.70 17.42
N ALA A 489 -12.63 -4.99 18.72
CA ALA A 489 -13.43 -6.05 19.35
C ALA A 489 -14.85 -5.56 19.69
N THR A 490 -15.04 -4.24 19.80
CA THR A 490 -16.33 -3.61 20.12
C THR A 490 -16.55 -2.37 19.27
N ARG A 491 -17.81 -1.88 19.22
CA ARG A 491 -18.19 -0.65 18.49
C ARG A 491 -17.50 0.63 19.00
N GLY A 492 -16.99 0.63 20.24
CA GLY A 492 -16.24 1.76 20.80
C GLY A 492 -14.75 1.74 20.44
N GLU A 493 -14.22 0.57 20.09
CA GLU A 493 -12.81 0.40 19.75
C GLU A 493 -12.54 0.49 18.25
N GLY A 494 -13.46 0.02 17.42
CA GLY A 494 -13.35 0.03 15.96
C GLY A 494 -14.68 0.22 15.25
N VAL A 495 -14.61 0.46 13.95
CA VAL A 495 -15.80 0.65 13.09
C VAL A 495 -16.31 -0.68 12.55
N VAL A 496 -15.38 -1.60 12.28
CA VAL A 496 -15.67 -2.95 11.80
C VAL A 496 -15.18 -4.00 12.79
N ASP A 497 -15.82 -5.17 12.78
CA ASP A 497 -15.41 -6.33 13.56
C ASP A 497 -14.27 -7.11 12.90
N ARG A 498 -13.93 -8.27 13.49
CA ARG A 498 -12.87 -9.15 12.99
C ARG A 498 -13.09 -9.66 11.56
N ASP A 499 -14.33 -9.69 11.07
CA ASP A 499 -14.72 -10.18 9.75
C ASP A 499 -15.02 -9.02 8.78
N LEU A 500 -14.56 -7.81 9.13
CA LEU A 500 -14.68 -6.58 8.35
C LEU A 500 -16.12 -6.07 8.23
N ARG A 501 -17.04 -6.54 9.07
CA ARG A 501 -18.43 -6.09 9.10
C ARG A 501 -18.57 -4.86 9.99
N CYS A 502 -19.29 -3.85 9.52
CA CYS A 502 -19.62 -2.68 10.33
C CYS A 502 -20.52 -3.06 11.51
N PHE A 503 -20.16 -2.65 12.74
CA PHE A 503 -20.96 -2.95 13.93
C PHE A 503 -22.39 -2.41 13.85
N ASP A 504 -22.55 -1.18 13.33
CA ASP A 504 -23.84 -0.49 13.29
C ASP A 504 -24.59 -0.69 11.95
N ALA A 505 -24.03 -1.46 11.01
CA ALA A 505 -24.64 -1.76 9.72
C ALA A 505 -24.38 -3.23 9.32
N PRO A 506 -25.28 -4.17 9.68
CA PRO A 506 -24.99 -5.62 9.67
C PRO A 506 -24.77 -6.23 8.29
N ASN A 507 -25.15 -5.53 7.22
CA ASN A 507 -24.93 -5.94 5.83
C ASN A 507 -23.91 -5.07 5.08
N LEU A 508 -23.17 -4.21 5.78
CA LEU A 508 -22.09 -3.40 5.24
C LEU A 508 -20.74 -3.92 5.73
N PHE A 509 -19.81 -4.12 4.80
CA PHE A 509 -18.44 -4.53 5.05
C PHE A 509 -17.46 -3.52 4.46
N VAL A 510 -16.21 -3.50 4.95
CA VAL A 510 -15.16 -2.62 4.44
C VAL A 510 -13.92 -3.41 4.08
N ALA A 511 -13.53 -3.39 2.80
CA ALA A 511 -12.34 -4.08 2.29
C ALA A 511 -11.30 -3.04 1.85
N SER A 512 -10.45 -2.61 2.78
CA SER A 512 -9.49 -1.52 2.58
C SER A 512 -8.41 -1.55 3.67
N SER A 513 -7.27 -0.89 3.44
CA SER A 513 -6.28 -0.67 4.52
C SER A 513 -6.80 0.24 5.63
N ALA A 514 -7.90 0.96 5.40
CA ALA A 514 -8.59 1.72 6.45
C ALA A 514 -8.95 0.84 7.67
N VAL A 515 -9.10 -0.47 7.49
CA VAL A 515 -9.48 -1.40 8.57
C VAL A 515 -8.31 -1.87 9.44
N PHE A 516 -7.06 -1.56 9.08
CA PHE A 516 -5.90 -2.03 9.84
C PHE A 516 -5.73 -1.23 11.13
N CYS A 517 -5.32 -1.90 12.21
CA CYS A 517 -5.11 -1.23 13.50
C CYS A 517 -3.69 -0.65 13.64
N THR A 518 -2.74 -1.16 12.86
CA THR A 518 -1.37 -0.65 12.72
C THR A 518 -1.07 -0.38 11.24
N SER A 519 -0.17 0.57 10.97
CA SER A 519 0.39 0.75 9.62
C SER A 519 1.39 -0.34 9.26
N GLY A 520 2.19 -0.77 10.25
CA GLY A 520 3.34 -1.62 10.04
C GLY A 520 4.39 -0.96 9.14
N GLN A 521 5.50 -1.66 8.88
CA GLN A 521 6.46 -1.22 7.86
C GLN A 521 6.08 -1.65 6.45
N ALA A 522 5.11 -2.55 6.31
CA ALA A 522 4.75 -3.15 5.05
C ALA A 522 3.84 -2.27 4.19
N ASN A 523 4.10 -2.24 2.88
CA ASN A 523 3.13 -1.70 1.93
C ASN A 523 1.80 -2.47 2.05
N PRO A 524 0.65 -1.79 2.24
CA PRO A 524 -0.56 -2.47 2.68
C PRO A 524 -1.23 -3.33 1.61
N THR A 525 -0.93 -3.13 0.32
CA THR A 525 -1.69 -3.73 -0.79
C THR A 525 -1.76 -5.25 -0.77
N LEU A 526 -0.66 -5.95 -0.47
CA LEU A 526 -0.71 -7.42 -0.42
C LEU A 526 -1.63 -7.90 0.70
N SER A 527 -1.57 -7.25 1.87
CA SER A 527 -2.47 -7.53 2.98
C SER A 527 -3.92 -7.18 2.64
N ILE A 528 -4.18 -6.04 1.98
CA ILE A 528 -5.53 -5.69 1.50
C ILE A 528 -6.13 -6.82 0.64
N ILE A 529 -5.32 -7.39 -0.27
CA ILE A 529 -5.72 -8.52 -1.10
C ILE A 529 -5.99 -9.76 -0.24
N ALA A 530 -5.13 -10.08 0.74
CA ALA A 530 -5.35 -11.19 1.67
C ALA A 530 -6.66 -11.03 2.47
N PHE A 531 -6.95 -9.84 2.99
CA PHE A 531 -8.20 -9.52 3.69
C PHE A 531 -9.42 -9.62 2.75
N ALA A 532 -9.29 -9.23 1.49
CA ALA A 532 -10.35 -9.40 0.50
C ALA A 532 -10.63 -10.88 0.20
N VAL A 533 -9.60 -11.73 0.15
CA VAL A 533 -9.77 -13.18 0.00
C VAL A 533 -10.47 -13.78 1.22
N ARG A 534 -10.01 -13.44 2.42
CA ARG A 534 -10.64 -13.86 3.68
C ARG A 534 -12.11 -13.44 3.76
N LEU A 535 -12.42 -12.21 3.35
CA LEU A 535 -13.80 -11.72 3.30
C LEU A 535 -14.65 -12.50 2.28
N ALA A 536 -14.11 -12.80 1.09
CA ALA A 536 -14.82 -13.59 0.08
C ALA A 536 -15.23 -14.97 0.63
N GLU A 537 -14.35 -15.63 1.39
CA GLU A 537 -14.63 -16.90 2.05
C GLU A 537 -15.73 -16.78 3.09
N HIS A 538 -15.65 -15.78 3.97
CA HIS A 538 -16.68 -15.50 4.98
C HIS A 538 -18.06 -15.26 4.33
N LEU A 539 -18.13 -14.38 3.32
CA LEU A 539 -19.37 -14.03 2.63
C LEU A 539 -19.99 -15.23 1.90
N ALA A 540 -19.17 -16.07 1.26
CA ALA A 540 -19.64 -17.28 0.60
C ALA A 540 -20.15 -18.33 1.61
N GLY A 541 -19.46 -18.51 2.74
CA GLY A 541 -19.87 -19.44 3.81
C GLY A 541 -21.20 -19.07 4.44
N GLU A 542 -21.41 -17.79 4.77
CA GLU A 542 -22.70 -17.31 5.27
C GLU A 542 -23.85 -17.50 4.28
N SER A 543 -23.56 -17.30 3.00
CA SER A 543 -24.53 -17.47 1.93
C SER A 543 -24.99 -18.93 1.78
N ALA A 544 -24.06 -19.89 1.89
CA ALA A 544 -24.38 -21.32 1.88
C ALA A 544 -25.30 -21.68 3.07
N ARG A 545 -24.96 -21.21 4.28
CA ARG A 545 -25.77 -21.44 5.49
C ARG A 545 -27.19 -20.88 5.36
N LYS A 546 -27.37 -19.68 4.78
CA LYS A 546 -28.72 -19.12 4.54
C LYS A 546 -29.53 -19.94 3.53
N ALA A 547 -28.87 -20.51 2.52
CA ALA A 547 -29.53 -21.37 1.53
C ALA A 547 -29.99 -22.70 2.16
N GLU A 548 -29.16 -23.30 3.02
CA GLU A 548 -29.50 -24.49 3.80
C GLU A 548 -30.73 -24.25 4.69
N ILE A 549 -30.73 -23.19 5.50
CA ILE A 549 -31.88 -22.84 6.36
C ILE A 549 -33.16 -22.62 5.54
N ARG A 550 -33.08 -21.93 4.40
CA ARG A 550 -34.26 -21.74 3.52
C ARG A 550 -34.77 -23.06 2.95
N SER A 551 -33.86 -23.96 2.58
CA SER A 551 -34.22 -25.30 2.11
C SER A 551 -34.90 -26.10 3.21
N GLU A 552 -34.36 -26.11 4.44
CA GLU A 552 -34.96 -26.79 5.59
C GLU A 552 -36.36 -26.27 5.90
N ILE A 553 -36.56 -24.95 5.91
CA ILE A 553 -37.87 -24.34 6.12
C ILE A 553 -38.84 -24.74 5.02
N ALA A 554 -38.42 -24.72 3.75
CA ALA A 554 -39.26 -25.09 2.61
C ALA A 554 -39.62 -26.59 2.55
N HIS A 555 -38.83 -27.46 3.19
CA HIS A 555 -39.16 -28.89 3.34
C HIS A 555 -40.00 -29.19 4.59
N ALA A 556 -40.08 -28.25 5.55
CA ALA A 556 -40.86 -28.37 6.77
C ALA A 556 -42.28 -27.77 6.66
N THR A 557 -42.55 -27.00 5.60
CA THR A 557 -43.86 -26.46 5.21
C THR A 557 -44.43 -27.23 4.03
#